data_AF-A0A1C7DFY2-F1
#
_entry.id   AF-A0A1C7DFY2-F1
#
_cell.length_a   1.000
_cell.length_b   1.000
_cell.length_c   1.000
_cell.angle_alpha   90.00
_cell.angle_beta   90.00
_cell.angle_gamma   90.00
#
_symmetry.space_group_name_H-M   'P 1'
#
loop_
_entity.id
_entity.type
_entity.pdbx_description
1 polymer ?
#
loop_
_entity_poly.entity_id
_entity_poly.type
_entity_poly.pdbx_seq_one_letter_code
_entity_poly.pdbx_strand_id
1 'polypeptide(L)'
;MDGGKFRVHSDDVTKATHGALERRGVTNEDIAKIVLDMQLPFNEGLKMEHCMESVESVLRKREIQHALLVGIELDELAEQGKLSRPLQQIVGSDEGLFGVDEMIGLGAVLTYGSIAVTTFGHLDKNKTGIIHKLDTKYGGQVHTFLDDLVASVAACASARIAHRTRDLEEQGKTFEDLAPEDTTPEIYVEGTET
;
A
#
# COMPACT_ATOMS: atom_id res chain seq x y z
N MET A 1 -12.59 23.57 18.26
CA MET A 1 -11.39 23.76 17.41
C MET A 1 -11.83 24.54 16.19
N ASP A 2 -11.14 25.63 15.87
CA ASP A 2 -11.52 26.57 14.81
C ASP A 2 -11.16 25.93 13.45
N GLY A 3 -12.11 25.23 12.84
CA GLY A 3 -11.90 24.29 11.73
C GLY A 3 -11.38 24.88 10.40
N GLY A 4 -11.15 26.20 10.35
CA GLY A 4 -10.65 26.89 9.17
C GLY A 4 -9.12 27.06 9.11
N LYS A 5 -8.36 26.80 10.18
CA LYS A 5 -6.95 27.24 10.29
C LYS A 5 -5.85 26.17 10.31
N PHE A 6 -6.20 24.89 10.18
CA PHE A 6 -5.19 23.82 10.15
C PHE A 6 -5.44 22.88 8.96
N ARG A 7 -5.04 23.33 7.76
CA ARG A 7 -4.87 22.42 6.62
C ARG A 7 -3.44 21.92 6.63
N VAL A 8 -3.26 20.61 6.80
CA VAL A 8 -1.96 19.96 6.68
C VAL A 8 -1.59 19.90 5.20
N HIS A 9 -0.35 20.23 4.85
CA HIS A 9 0.12 20.18 3.46
C HIS A 9 0.23 18.73 2.98
N SER A 10 -0.02 18.45 1.70
CA SER A 10 0.06 17.09 1.15
C SER A 10 1.47 16.49 1.31
N ASP A 11 2.49 17.33 1.22
CA ASP A 11 3.88 16.89 1.33
C ASP A 11 4.21 16.45 2.76
N ASP A 12 3.63 17.12 3.76
CA ASP A 12 3.78 16.74 5.16
C ASP A 12 3.13 15.37 5.41
N VAL A 13 1.94 15.14 4.84
CA VAL A 13 1.23 13.85 4.93
C VAL A 13 2.05 12.76 4.24
N THR A 14 2.55 13.01 3.02
CA THR A 14 3.38 12.06 2.27
C THR A 14 4.63 11.69 3.06
N LYS A 15 5.37 12.68 3.55
CA LYS A 15 6.56 12.46 4.38
C LYS A 15 6.24 11.67 5.66
N ALA A 16 5.12 11.98 6.31
CA ALA A 16 4.67 11.26 7.50
C ALA A 16 4.36 9.79 7.18
N THR A 17 3.72 9.50 6.03
CA THR A 17 3.41 8.14 5.59
C THR A 17 4.66 7.31 5.33
N HIS A 18 5.63 7.82 4.57
CA HIS A 18 6.90 7.10 4.37
C HIS A 18 7.64 6.89 5.69
N GLY A 19 7.72 7.95 6.52
CA GLY A 19 8.31 7.83 7.84
C GLY A 19 7.58 6.82 8.74
N ALA A 20 6.27 6.64 8.59
CA ALA A 20 5.51 5.64 9.33
C ALA A 20 5.87 4.22 8.89
N LEU A 21 5.89 3.95 7.58
CA LEU A 21 6.31 2.65 7.04
C LEU A 21 7.74 2.29 7.45
N GLU A 22 8.68 3.23 7.34
CA GLU A 22 10.08 3.03 7.71
C GLU A 22 10.26 2.69 9.19
N ARG A 23 9.54 3.39 10.10
CA ARG A 23 9.56 3.09 11.54
C ARG A 23 9.09 1.67 11.85
N ARG A 24 8.24 1.11 10.99
CA ARG A 24 7.71 -0.25 11.10
C ARG A 24 8.54 -1.28 10.33
N GLY A 25 9.66 -0.86 9.72
CA GLY A 25 10.56 -1.75 8.99
C GLY A 25 10.05 -2.19 7.62
N VAL A 26 9.10 -1.45 7.04
CA VAL A 26 8.58 -1.70 5.69
C VAL A 26 9.19 -0.70 4.73
N THR A 27 9.89 -1.20 3.70
CA THR A 27 10.41 -0.36 2.61
C THR A 27 9.51 -0.45 1.38
N ASN A 28 9.49 0.59 0.54
CA ASN A 28 8.80 0.55 -0.75
C ASN A 28 9.27 -0.65 -1.61
N GLU A 29 10.56 -1.01 -1.49
CA GLU A 29 11.18 -2.11 -2.21
C GLU A 29 10.65 -3.48 -1.76
N ASP A 30 10.30 -3.62 -0.48
CA ASP A 30 9.64 -4.82 0.02
C ASP A 30 8.24 -5.00 -0.54
N ILE A 31 7.50 -3.90 -0.70
CA ILE A 31 6.17 -3.90 -1.33
C ILE A 31 6.31 -4.18 -2.83
N ALA A 32 7.26 -3.53 -3.51
CA ALA A 32 7.49 -3.69 -4.94
C ALA A 32 7.89 -5.13 -5.32
N LYS A 33 8.61 -5.86 -4.45
CA LYS A 33 8.89 -7.29 -4.64
C LYS A 33 7.61 -8.13 -4.70
N ILE A 34 6.65 -7.87 -3.82
CA ILE A 34 5.34 -8.56 -3.85
C ILE A 34 4.62 -8.25 -5.17
N VAL A 35 4.62 -6.98 -5.57
CA VAL A 35 4.00 -6.55 -6.83
C VAL A 35 4.66 -7.24 -8.02
N LEU A 36 5.99 -7.32 -8.05
CA LEU A 36 6.74 -8.01 -9.10
C LEU A 36 6.35 -9.48 -9.16
N ASP A 37 6.37 -10.19 -8.04
CA ASP A 37 6.02 -11.62 -7.99
C ASP A 37 4.58 -11.87 -8.48
N MET A 38 3.65 -10.97 -8.14
CA MET A 38 2.25 -11.04 -8.55
C MET A 38 2.06 -10.78 -10.05
N GLN A 39 2.86 -9.90 -10.64
CA GLN A 39 2.65 -9.39 -12.00
C GLN A 39 3.58 -10.03 -13.05
N LEU A 40 4.75 -10.54 -12.66
CA LEU A 40 5.73 -11.16 -13.55
C LEU A 40 5.17 -12.29 -14.44
N PRO A 41 4.25 -13.16 -13.96
CA PRO A 41 3.67 -14.22 -14.81
C PRO A 41 2.83 -13.69 -15.99
N PHE A 42 2.40 -12.43 -15.94
CA PHE A 42 1.51 -11.83 -16.93
C PHE A 42 2.17 -10.73 -17.76
N ASN A 43 3.36 -10.27 -17.35
CA ASN A 43 3.98 -9.05 -17.87
C ASN A 43 5.42 -9.33 -18.30
N GLU A 44 5.61 -9.59 -19.60
CA GLU A 44 6.93 -9.71 -20.18
C GLU A 44 7.66 -8.36 -20.08
N GLY A 45 8.94 -8.40 -19.67
CA GLY A 45 9.75 -7.20 -19.48
C GLY A 45 9.49 -6.41 -18.19
N LEU A 46 8.61 -6.86 -17.30
CA LEU A 46 8.39 -6.18 -16.03
C LEU A 46 9.67 -6.23 -15.16
N LYS A 47 10.00 -5.09 -14.55
CA LYS A 47 11.22 -4.91 -13.75
C LYS A 47 10.87 -4.33 -12.40
N MET A 48 11.79 -4.45 -11.46
CA MET A 48 11.61 -3.93 -10.11
C MET A 48 11.33 -2.42 -10.11
N GLU A 49 11.97 -1.66 -11.00
CA GLU A 49 11.77 -0.21 -11.10
C GLU A 49 10.33 0.16 -11.51
N HIS A 50 9.71 -0.63 -12.39
CA HIS A 50 8.29 -0.46 -12.76
C HIS A 50 7.37 -0.65 -11.54
N CYS A 51 7.67 -1.66 -10.72
CA CYS A 51 6.91 -1.94 -9.51
C CYS A 51 7.11 -0.86 -8.45
N MET A 52 8.35 -0.39 -8.26
CA MET A 52 8.68 0.71 -7.35
C MET A 52 7.92 1.99 -7.70
N GLU A 53 7.89 2.35 -8.98
CA GLU A 53 7.18 3.54 -9.44
C GLU A 53 5.66 3.43 -9.22
N SER A 54 5.11 2.23 -9.46
CA SER A 54 3.70 1.98 -9.19
C SER A 54 3.37 2.05 -7.70
N VAL A 55 4.23 1.53 -6.82
CA VAL A 55 4.07 1.63 -5.36
C VAL A 55 4.12 3.10 -4.93
N GLU A 56 5.09 3.86 -5.41
CA GLU A 56 5.24 5.29 -5.10
C GLU A 56 3.99 6.09 -5.54
N SER A 57 3.46 5.81 -6.74
CA SER A 57 2.24 6.45 -7.22
C SER A 57 1.01 6.13 -6.37
N VAL A 58 0.91 4.91 -5.83
CA VAL A 58 -0.15 4.54 -4.87
C VAL A 58 0.02 5.30 -3.55
N LEU A 59 1.24 5.39 -3.03
CA LEU A 59 1.54 6.09 -1.77
C LEU A 59 1.34 7.61 -1.83
N ARG A 60 1.24 8.20 -3.02
CA ARG A 60 0.87 9.62 -3.22
C ARG A 60 -0.63 9.90 -3.07
N LYS A 61 -1.48 8.87 -3.07
CA LYS A 61 -2.94 9.04 -2.92
C LYS A 61 -3.29 9.31 -1.45
N ARG A 62 -4.00 10.42 -1.20
CA ARG A 62 -4.39 10.82 0.17
C ARG A 62 -5.15 9.74 0.94
N GLU A 63 -6.05 9.02 0.28
CA GLU A 63 -6.84 7.97 0.94
C GLU A 63 -5.94 6.83 1.46
N ILE A 64 -4.93 6.43 0.67
CA ILE A 64 -3.93 5.44 1.06
C ILE A 64 -3.08 5.97 2.23
N GLN A 65 -2.64 7.22 2.13
CA GLN A 65 -1.83 7.86 3.17
C GLN A 65 -2.56 7.93 4.50
N HIS A 66 -3.83 8.33 4.50
CA HIS A 66 -4.64 8.39 5.70
C HIS A 66 -4.87 7.01 6.31
N ALA A 67 -5.17 6.00 5.49
CA ALA A 67 -5.34 4.63 5.96
C ALA A 67 -4.06 4.10 6.64
N LEU A 68 -2.91 4.31 6.00
CA LEU A 68 -1.58 3.95 6.55
C LEU A 68 -1.29 4.66 7.88
N LEU A 69 -1.49 5.98 7.94
CA LEU A 69 -1.23 6.74 9.16
C LEU A 69 -2.13 6.30 10.32
N VAL A 70 -3.42 6.08 10.05
CA VAL A 70 -4.37 5.63 11.09
C VAL A 70 -4.06 4.22 11.56
N GLY A 71 -3.84 3.27 10.65
CA GLY A 71 -3.56 1.89 11.01
C GLY A 71 -2.26 1.72 11.79
N ILE A 72 -1.17 2.36 11.32
CA ILE A 72 0.13 2.30 11.99
C ILE A 72 0.05 2.93 13.38
N GLU A 73 -0.66 4.04 13.55
CA GLU A 73 -0.83 4.66 14.87
C GLU A 73 -1.62 3.73 15.82
N LEU A 74 -2.66 3.04 15.34
CA LEU A 74 -3.42 2.08 16.16
C LEU A 74 -2.56 0.89 16.58
N ASP A 75 -1.73 0.37 15.69
CA ASP A 75 -0.74 -0.66 15.97
C ASP A 75 0.28 -0.21 17.03
N GLU A 76 0.85 1.00 16.88
CA GLU A 76 1.78 1.58 17.85
C GLU A 76 1.12 1.81 19.22
N LEU A 77 -0.13 2.27 19.26
CA LEU A 77 -0.87 2.46 20.51
C LEU A 77 -1.22 1.14 21.19
N ALA A 78 -1.54 0.10 20.41
CA ALA A 78 -1.76 -1.24 20.92
C ALA A 78 -0.47 -1.83 21.51
N GLU A 79 0.65 -1.71 20.82
CA GLU A 79 1.97 -2.13 21.31
C GLU A 79 2.34 -1.44 22.63
N GLN A 80 2.03 -0.14 22.76
CA GLN A 80 2.30 0.66 23.95
C GLN A 80 1.29 0.44 25.10
N GLY A 81 0.25 -0.38 24.91
CA GLY A 81 -0.78 -0.60 25.94
C GLY A 81 -1.70 0.61 26.19
N LYS A 82 -1.82 1.52 25.23
CA LYS A 82 -2.53 2.80 25.37
C LYS A 82 -3.98 2.77 24.90
N LEU A 83 -4.42 1.67 24.27
CA LEU A 83 -5.82 1.52 23.88
C LEU A 83 -6.68 1.19 25.12
N SER A 84 -7.95 1.58 25.06
CA SER A 84 -8.92 1.19 26.09
C SER A 84 -9.23 -0.30 25.98
N ARG A 85 -9.60 -0.94 27.10
CA ARG A 85 -10.13 -2.32 27.08
C ARG A 85 -11.62 -2.30 26.70
N PRO A 86 -12.12 -3.26 25.89
CA PRO A 86 -11.44 -4.49 25.44
C PRO A 86 -10.58 -4.34 24.16
N LEU A 87 -10.62 -3.18 23.48
CA LEU A 87 -9.94 -2.97 22.19
C LEU A 87 -8.43 -3.27 22.24
N GLN A 88 -7.77 -2.92 23.34
CA GLN A 88 -6.36 -3.23 23.59
C GLN A 88 -6.02 -4.71 23.43
N GLN A 89 -6.91 -5.60 23.87
CA GLN A 89 -6.70 -7.04 23.75
C GLN A 89 -6.98 -7.46 22.31
N ILE A 90 -8.10 -7.01 21.75
CA ILE A 90 -8.54 -7.35 20.39
C ILE A 90 -7.45 -7.02 19.35
N VAL A 91 -6.95 -5.78 19.36
CA VAL A 91 -5.90 -5.35 18.42
C VAL A 91 -4.55 -5.96 18.80
N GLY A 92 -4.16 -5.91 20.09
CA GLY A 92 -2.86 -6.44 20.51
C GLY A 92 -2.70 -7.96 20.30
N SER A 93 -3.79 -8.72 20.24
CA SER A 93 -3.78 -10.15 19.98
C SER A 93 -4.06 -10.52 18.54
N ASP A 94 -4.35 -9.57 17.65
CA ASP A 94 -4.76 -9.85 16.26
C ASP A 94 -5.94 -10.85 16.24
N GLU A 95 -7.02 -10.47 16.93
CA GLU A 95 -8.18 -11.35 17.10
C GLU A 95 -8.85 -11.63 15.74
N GLY A 96 -8.80 -12.87 15.23
CA GLY A 96 -9.29 -13.18 13.88
C GLY A 96 -10.79 -13.01 13.59
N LEU A 97 -11.58 -12.46 14.51
CA LEU A 97 -12.96 -12.00 14.27
C LEU A 97 -13.08 -10.45 14.29
N PHE A 98 -12.00 -9.77 14.63
CA PHE A 98 -11.83 -8.35 14.39
C PHE A 98 -11.58 -8.19 12.91
N GLY A 99 -12.49 -7.49 12.24
CA GLY A 99 -12.46 -7.33 10.79
C GLY A 99 -12.27 -5.87 10.36
N VAL A 100 -11.73 -5.02 11.25
CA VAL A 100 -11.77 -3.55 11.06
C VAL A 100 -10.54 -3.08 10.31
N ASP A 101 -9.40 -3.66 10.65
CA ASP A 101 -8.16 -3.77 9.88
C ASP A 101 -8.42 -4.05 8.39
N GLU A 102 -9.05 -5.16 8.03
CA GLU A 102 -9.31 -5.48 6.62
C GLU A 102 -10.30 -4.49 6.00
N MET A 103 -11.24 -3.93 6.78
CA MET A 103 -12.18 -2.93 6.27
C MET A 103 -11.49 -1.60 5.95
N ILE A 104 -10.48 -1.20 6.72
CA ILE A 104 -9.65 -0.02 6.38
C ILE A 104 -8.80 -0.32 5.14
N GLY A 105 -8.18 -1.50 5.08
CA GLY A 105 -7.44 -1.97 3.90
C GLY A 105 -8.30 -1.99 2.63
N LEU A 106 -9.46 -2.63 2.71
CA LEU A 106 -10.44 -2.69 1.62
C LEU A 106 -10.90 -1.30 1.18
N GLY A 107 -11.16 -0.39 2.14
CA GLY A 107 -11.50 1.00 1.85
C GLY A 107 -10.45 1.71 1.01
N ALA A 108 -9.17 1.53 1.35
CA ALA A 108 -8.04 2.02 0.57
C ALA A 108 -8.01 1.42 -0.85
N VAL A 109 -8.25 0.11 -0.96
CA VAL A 109 -8.20 -0.64 -2.22
C VAL A 109 -9.31 -0.26 -3.21
N LEU A 110 -10.49 0.15 -2.73
CA LEU A 110 -11.61 0.56 -3.58
C LEU A 110 -11.25 1.73 -4.52
N THR A 111 -10.23 2.53 -4.18
CA THR A 111 -9.74 3.62 -5.03
C THR A 111 -9.13 3.14 -6.35
N TYR A 112 -8.74 1.86 -6.45
CA TYR A 112 -8.15 1.22 -7.63
C TYR A 112 -9.06 0.15 -8.27
N GLY A 113 -10.32 0.09 -7.85
CA GLY A 113 -11.34 -0.74 -8.48
C GLY A 113 -11.30 -2.23 -8.11
N SER A 114 -12.15 -3.01 -8.77
CA SER A 114 -12.43 -4.41 -8.40
C SER A 114 -11.24 -5.36 -8.58
N ILE A 115 -10.34 -5.09 -9.53
CA ILE A 115 -9.12 -5.89 -9.72
C ILE A 115 -8.24 -5.80 -8.48
N ALA A 116 -8.06 -4.60 -7.93
CA ALA A 116 -7.33 -4.39 -6.70
C ALA A 116 -8.00 -5.12 -5.53
N VAL A 117 -9.33 -5.09 -5.43
CA VAL A 117 -10.08 -5.83 -4.39
C VAL A 117 -9.81 -7.33 -4.43
N THR A 118 -9.86 -7.94 -5.62
CA THR A 118 -9.57 -9.38 -5.77
C THR A 118 -8.12 -9.72 -5.42
N THR A 119 -7.19 -8.83 -5.75
CA THR A 119 -5.76 -9.00 -5.45
C THR A 119 -5.49 -8.86 -3.96
N PHE A 120 -6.13 -7.91 -3.29
CA PHE A 120 -6.02 -7.70 -1.85
C PHE A 120 -6.43 -8.97 -1.09
N GLY A 121 -7.62 -9.51 -1.35
CA GLY A 121 -8.06 -10.75 -0.69
C GLY A 121 -7.17 -11.97 -0.99
N HIS A 122 -6.46 -11.98 -2.12
CA HIS A 122 -5.45 -13.01 -2.40
C HIS A 122 -4.18 -12.81 -1.55
N LEU A 123 -3.71 -11.58 -1.40
CA LEU A 123 -2.50 -11.25 -0.66
C LEU A 123 -2.70 -11.40 0.85
N ASP A 124 -3.81 -10.91 1.39
CA ASP A 124 -4.20 -11.08 2.79
C ASP A 124 -4.25 -12.57 3.16
N LYS A 125 -4.91 -13.40 2.35
CA LYS A 125 -4.99 -14.84 2.63
C LYS A 125 -3.66 -15.57 2.57
N ASN A 126 -2.78 -15.23 1.63
CA ASN A 126 -1.56 -15.99 1.38
C ASN A 126 -0.33 -15.46 2.12
N LYS A 127 -0.37 -14.20 2.60
CA LYS A 127 0.67 -13.50 3.35
C LYS A 127 2.08 -13.82 2.87
N THR A 128 2.51 -13.22 1.75
CA THR A 128 3.84 -13.42 1.15
C THR A 128 4.78 -12.25 1.40
N GLY A 129 6.09 -12.46 1.20
CA GLY A 129 7.09 -11.38 1.29
C GLY A 129 7.13 -10.72 2.67
N ILE A 130 7.03 -9.38 2.68
CA ILE A 130 7.02 -8.59 3.93
C ILE A 130 5.73 -8.78 4.73
N ILE A 131 4.59 -9.06 4.09
CA ILE A 131 3.31 -9.32 4.77
C ILE A 131 3.47 -10.53 5.70
N HIS A 132 4.13 -11.59 5.22
CA HIS A 132 4.44 -12.76 6.06
C HIS A 132 5.26 -12.40 7.29
N LYS A 133 6.27 -11.54 7.13
CA LYS A 133 7.14 -11.15 8.23
C LYS A 133 6.38 -10.36 9.30
N LEU A 134 5.48 -9.47 8.87
CA LEU A 134 4.62 -8.68 9.77
C LEU A 134 3.67 -9.58 10.56
N ASP A 135 3.07 -10.58 9.90
CA ASP A 135 2.17 -11.56 10.52
C ASP A 135 2.83 -12.43 11.60
N THR A 136 4.14 -12.73 11.46
CA THR A 136 4.83 -13.64 12.40
C THR A 136 5.06 -13.10 13.82
N LYS A 137 4.53 -11.91 14.18
CA LYS A 137 4.59 -11.27 15.53
C LYS A 137 5.96 -11.36 16.20
N TYR A 138 7.03 -11.24 15.42
CA TYR A 138 8.38 -11.36 15.95
C TYR A 138 8.74 -10.13 16.80
N GLY A 139 9.32 -10.35 17.98
CA GLY A 139 9.84 -9.25 18.80
C GLY A 139 8.80 -8.45 19.58
N GLY A 140 7.55 -8.91 19.68
CA GLY A 140 6.51 -8.27 20.48
C GLY A 140 5.87 -7.04 19.81
N GLN A 141 6.12 -6.85 18.52
CA GLN A 141 5.47 -5.81 17.73
C GLN A 141 4.03 -6.21 17.35
N VAL A 142 3.13 -5.23 17.31
CA VAL A 142 1.72 -5.42 16.91
C VAL A 142 1.53 -4.88 15.51
N HIS A 143 1.23 -5.72 14.52
CA HIS A 143 1.07 -5.33 13.10
C HIS A 143 -0.31 -5.70 12.56
N THR A 144 -1.36 -5.60 13.39
CA THR A 144 -2.74 -6.00 13.04
C THR A 144 -3.31 -5.16 11.90
N PHE A 145 -2.98 -3.86 11.83
CA PHE A 145 -3.42 -3.05 10.70
C PHE A 145 -2.38 -3.04 9.57
N LEU A 146 -1.09 -3.08 9.91
CA LEU A 146 -0.03 -2.84 8.94
C LEU A 146 0.08 -3.93 7.87
N ASP A 147 -0.10 -5.20 8.20
CA ASP A 147 0.02 -6.28 7.22
C ASP A 147 -1.05 -6.19 6.11
N ASP A 148 -2.30 -5.90 6.49
CA ASP A 148 -3.41 -5.60 5.57
C ASP A 148 -3.20 -4.34 4.74
N LEU A 149 -2.67 -3.28 5.36
CA LEU A 149 -2.42 -2.03 4.64
C LEU A 149 -1.27 -2.17 3.64
N VAL A 150 -0.24 -2.97 3.96
CA VAL A 150 0.81 -3.32 3.00
C VAL A 150 0.25 -4.19 1.87
N ALA A 151 -0.60 -5.17 2.19
CA ALA A 151 -1.32 -5.95 1.18
C ALA A 151 -2.17 -5.06 0.27
N SER A 152 -2.82 -4.03 0.83
CA SER A 152 -3.64 -3.06 0.12
C SER A 152 -2.81 -2.23 -0.87
N VAL A 153 -1.65 -1.72 -0.46
CA VAL A 153 -0.74 -0.96 -1.34
C VAL A 153 -0.23 -1.84 -2.47
N ALA A 154 0.21 -3.07 -2.17
CA ALA A 154 0.67 -4.03 -3.18
C ALA A 154 -0.44 -4.40 -4.18
N ALA A 155 -1.68 -4.59 -3.70
CA ALA A 155 -2.83 -4.87 -4.54
C ALA A 155 -3.17 -3.70 -5.48
N CYS A 156 -3.16 -2.47 -4.96
CA CYS A 156 -3.38 -1.26 -5.75
C CYS A 156 -2.30 -1.09 -6.82
N ALA A 157 -1.03 -1.27 -6.47
CA ALA A 157 0.08 -1.17 -7.40
C ALA A 157 0.01 -2.27 -8.48
N SER A 158 -0.36 -3.49 -8.10
CA SER A 158 -0.59 -4.59 -9.04
C SER A 158 -1.72 -4.28 -10.03
N ALA A 159 -2.84 -3.70 -9.54
CA ALA A 159 -3.95 -3.30 -10.40
C ALA A 159 -3.56 -2.18 -11.38
N ARG A 160 -2.74 -1.21 -10.94
CA ARG A 160 -2.19 -0.17 -11.83
C ARG A 160 -1.36 -0.78 -12.96
N ILE A 161 -0.47 -1.72 -12.63
CA ILE A 161 0.34 -2.44 -13.62
C ILE A 161 -0.56 -3.18 -14.60
N ALA A 162 -1.53 -3.97 -14.11
CA ALA A 162 -2.44 -4.73 -14.97
C ALA A 162 -3.23 -3.85 -15.96
N HIS A 163 -3.70 -2.68 -15.51
CA HIS A 163 -4.32 -1.71 -16.41
C HIS A 163 -3.34 -1.19 -17.47
N ARG A 164 -2.11 -0.86 -17.08
CA ARG A 164 -1.07 -0.38 -17.99
C ARG A 164 -0.65 -1.44 -19.01
N THR A 165 -0.59 -2.71 -18.61
CA THR A 165 -0.31 -3.84 -19.50
C THR A 165 -1.28 -3.83 -20.68
N ARG A 166 -2.57 -3.67 -20.39
CA ARG A 166 -3.59 -3.66 -21.43
C ARG A 166 -3.40 -2.50 -22.41
N ASP A 167 -3.10 -1.30 -21.90
CA ASP A 167 -2.82 -0.13 -22.74
C ASP A 167 -1.59 -0.34 -23.65
N LEU A 168 -0.57 -1.06 -23.15
CA LEU A 168 0.64 -1.39 -23.91
C LEU A 168 0.35 -2.46 -24.98
N GLU A 169 -0.40 -3.51 -24.64
CA GLU A 169 -0.82 -4.55 -25.59
C GLU A 169 -1.61 -3.97 -26.77
N GLU A 170 -2.51 -3.01 -26.51
CA GLU A 170 -3.28 -2.33 -27.56
C GLU A 170 -2.39 -1.49 -28.50
N GLN A 171 -1.21 -1.10 -28.04
CA GLN A 171 -0.17 -0.43 -28.83
C GLN A 171 0.85 -1.40 -29.45
N GLY A 172 0.71 -2.71 -29.21
CA GLY A 172 1.68 -3.72 -29.64
C GLY A 172 3.03 -3.62 -28.92
N LYS A 173 3.03 -3.15 -27.67
CA LYS A 173 4.21 -2.95 -26.81
C LYS A 173 4.14 -3.82 -25.56
N THR A 174 5.27 -3.92 -24.87
CA THR A 174 5.40 -4.56 -23.55
C THR A 174 6.09 -3.61 -22.56
N PHE A 175 6.34 -4.07 -21.33
CA PHE A 175 7.17 -3.33 -20.38
C PHE A 175 8.66 -3.29 -20.78
N GLU A 176 9.12 -4.08 -21.76
CA GLU A 176 10.46 -3.93 -22.33
C GLU A 176 10.61 -2.62 -23.12
N ASP A 177 9.51 -2.16 -23.72
CA ASP A 177 9.46 -0.98 -24.57
C ASP A 177 9.22 0.33 -23.80
N LEU A 178 9.10 0.25 -22.48
CA LEU A 178 8.74 1.37 -21.61
C LEU A 178 9.85 1.63 -20.59
N ALA A 179 10.27 2.89 -20.45
CA ALA A 179 11.14 3.28 -19.35
C ALA A 179 10.32 3.36 -18.05
N PRO A 180 10.89 3.01 -16.88
CA PRO A 180 10.16 3.02 -15.62
C PRO A 180 9.48 4.36 -15.29
N GLU A 181 10.16 5.47 -15.54
CA GLU A 181 9.65 6.83 -15.37
C GLU A 181 8.38 7.14 -16.20
N ASP A 182 8.24 6.51 -17.37
CA ASP A 182 7.11 6.69 -18.28
C ASP A 182 5.87 5.87 -17.88
N THR A 183 5.94 5.10 -16.79
CA THR A 183 4.78 4.38 -16.25
C THR A 183 3.83 5.27 -15.46
N THR A 184 4.22 6.51 -15.16
CA THR A 184 3.37 7.44 -14.41
C THR A 184 2.47 8.27 -15.30
N PRO A 185 1.13 8.18 -15.15
CA PRO A 185 0.21 9.06 -15.87
C PRO A 185 0.18 10.49 -15.29
N GLU A 186 0.70 10.68 -14.07
CA GLU A 186 0.37 11.83 -13.21
C GLU A 186 1.47 12.89 -13.14
N ILE A 187 2.67 12.61 -13.66
CA ILE A 187 3.83 13.53 -13.58
C ILE A 187 4.10 14.23 -14.91
N TYR A 188 3.69 13.62 -16.04
CA TYR A 188 3.83 14.20 -17.37
C TYR A 188 2.46 14.51 -17.97
N VAL A 189 2.01 15.75 -17.82
CA VAL A 189 1.07 16.35 -18.77
C VAL A 189 1.90 16.97 -19.87
N GLU A 190 1.81 16.45 -21.09
CA GLU A 190 2.43 17.08 -22.26
C GLU A 190 2.04 18.56 -22.31
N GLY A 191 3.02 19.46 -22.19
CA GLY A 191 2.83 20.90 -22.27
C GLY A 191 2.74 21.67 -20.94
N THR A 192 2.95 21.04 -19.79
CA THR A 192 3.17 21.78 -18.53
C THR A 192 4.66 21.77 -18.17
N GLU A 193 5.37 22.84 -18.54
CA GLU A 193 6.68 23.13 -17.94
C GLU A 193 6.49 23.42 -16.45
N THR A 194 7.37 22.87 -15.61
CA THR A 194 7.44 23.19 -14.18
C THR A 194 8.10 24.52 -13.94
#